data_AF-A0A0N4T5W9-F1
#
_entry.id   AF-A0A0N4T5W9-F1
#
_cell.length_a   1.000
_cell.length_b   1.000
_cell.length_c   1.000
_cell.angle_alpha   90.00
_cell.angle_beta   90.00
_cell.angle_gamma   90.00
#
_symmetry.space_group_name_H-M   'P 1'
#
loop_
_entity.id
_entity.type
_entity.pdbx_description
1 polymer ?
#
loop_
_entity_poly.entity_id
_entity_poly.type
_entity_poly.pdbx_seq_one_letter_code
_entity_poly.pdbx_strand_id
1 'polypeptide(L)'
;MERIIQATINALGFLEDDVYFPEPDCFESIRDLIRFLRNDTITAVARRVCGERNIVRYDLIPIMKSPNTPDKLFDIALRLTINLCQPVSLMFGGRHPEDKEAWLIYQEIEQNLRNSKEAFGDIQLFKTFERKAATYFAQDWLERNEEMKLLVERIFALSRYVLAIGDTDLDKERVPQDMNSHDQLVLAILESGFGKLLVEISENSAERDFHLWILEIFAMLLKQHEAKDVVAAGSIRTAEERKRQENEMRKVVEQETEKQLNKRRCISSRHTAFAGSYILKGLKAINKDNDMIVNKVIKNCNDIGHLNKRKIQHRAPKSRRPFDIETNKHISALNVRIVLRSFCIEMLQKSYCRLICGCKDGAFSGKRTLGQDKADIHYFILMQFSLEFCRLADLSPEYVSM
;
A
#
# COMPACT_ATOMS: atom_id res chain seq x y z
N MET A 1 18.30 -23.78 -13.93
CA MET A 1 18.35 -22.49 -13.21
C MET A 1 17.46 -22.55 -11.97
N GLU A 2 16.15 -22.72 -12.11
CA GLU A 2 15.20 -22.83 -10.97
C GLU A 2 15.62 -23.79 -9.85
N ARG A 3 16.03 -25.04 -10.17
CA ARG A 3 16.52 -26.00 -9.15
C ARG A 3 17.70 -25.48 -8.33
N ILE A 4 18.61 -24.74 -8.95
CA ILE A 4 19.78 -24.16 -8.27
C ILE A 4 19.30 -23.06 -7.31
N ILE A 5 18.37 -22.23 -7.75
CA ILE A 5 17.79 -21.15 -6.92
C ILE A 5 17.06 -21.75 -5.72
N GLN A 6 16.24 -22.78 -5.92
CA GLN A 6 15.57 -23.48 -4.83
C GLN A 6 16.55 -24.10 -3.84
N ALA A 7 17.62 -24.76 -4.32
CA ALA A 7 18.67 -25.27 -3.45
C ALA A 7 19.37 -24.15 -2.65
N THR A 8 19.60 -23.00 -3.28
CA THR A 8 20.21 -21.82 -2.62
C THR A 8 19.28 -21.23 -1.55
N ILE A 9 17.97 -21.20 -1.81
CA ILE A 9 16.96 -20.78 -0.81
C ILE A 9 16.95 -21.73 0.39
N ASN A 10 17.00 -23.04 0.14
CA ASN A 10 17.01 -24.02 1.23
C ASN A 10 18.29 -23.93 2.09
N ALA A 11 19.39 -23.40 1.55
CA ALA A 11 20.65 -23.16 2.24
C ALA A 11 20.72 -21.80 2.96
N LEU A 12 19.57 -21.13 3.19
CA LEU A 12 19.50 -19.91 4.00
C LEU A 12 19.47 -20.22 5.49
N GLY A 13 18.61 -21.15 5.90
CA GLY A 13 18.36 -21.45 7.31
C GLY A 13 16.96 -21.97 7.54
N PHE A 14 16.56 -22.00 8.80
CA PHE A 14 15.21 -22.39 9.21
C PHE A 14 14.77 -21.61 10.45
N LEU A 15 13.45 -21.55 10.65
CA LEU A 15 12.83 -20.95 11.82
C LEU A 15 12.35 -22.06 12.77
N GLU A 16 12.83 -22.05 14.01
CA GLU A 16 12.40 -22.96 15.07
C GLU A 16 12.09 -22.13 16.33
N ASP A 17 10.88 -22.26 16.87
CA ASP A 17 10.41 -21.53 18.06
C ASP A 17 10.60 -19.99 18.01
N ASP A 18 10.30 -19.36 16.85
CA ASP A 18 10.48 -17.91 16.56
C ASP A 18 11.95 -17.43 16.62
N VAL A 19 12.90 -18.37 16.63
CA VAL A 19 14.32 -18.11 16.49
C VAL A 19 14.79 -18.59 15.12
N TYR A 20 15.44 -17.71 14.35
CA TYR A 20 15.98 -18.06 13.05
C TYR A 20 17.41 -18.57 13.18
N PHE A 21 17.66 -19.76 12.62
CA PHE A 21 18.95 -20.43 12.60
C PHE A 21 19.52 -20.36 11.18
N PRO A 22 20.43 -19.41 10.89
CA PRO A 22 21.07 -19.35 9.58
C PRO A 22 22.02 -20.54 9.39
N GLU A 23 22.04 -21.11 8.18
CA GLU A 23 23.05 -22.10 7.82
C GLU A 23 24.45 -21.45 7.74
N PRO A 24 25.55 -22.24 7.87
CA PRO A 24 26.91 -21.71 7.82
C PRO A 24 27.21 -20.85 6.58
N ASP A 25 26.63 -21.21 5.43
CA ASP A 25 26.81 -20.53 4.15
C ASP A 25 25.70 -19.50 3.85
N CYS A 26 24.86 -19.13 4.82
CA CYS A 26 23.72 -18.22 4.62
C CYS A 26 24.11 -16.89 3.94
N PHE A 27 25.22 -16.28 4.35
CA PHE A 27 25.74 -15.05 3.74
C PHE A 27 26.04 -15.25 2.24
N GLU A 28 26.66 -16.38 1.90
CA GLU A 28 27.02 -16.73 0.53
C GLU A 28 25.79 -17.07 -0.31
N SER A 29 24.82 -17.78 0.27
CA SER A 29 23.52 -18.07 -0.35
C SER A 29 22.78 -16.78 -0.70
N ILE A 30 22.67 -15.81 0.22
CA ILE A 30 22.05 -14.49 -0.08
C ILE A 30 22.83 -13.77 -1.20
N ARG A 31 24.17 -13.82 -1.16
CA ARG A 31 25.01 -13.23 -2.20
C ARG A 31 24.74 -13.83 -3.57
N ASP A 32 24.53 -15.13 -3.65
CA ASP A 32 24.17 -15.83 -4.88
C ASP A 32 22.76 -15.50 -5.36
N LEU A 33 21.78 -15.40 -4.46
CA LEU A 33 20.43 -14.93 -4.81
C LEU A 33 20.44 -13.52 -5.42
N ILE A 34 21.22 -12.59 -4.85
CA ILE A 34 21.42 -11.25 -5.43
C ILE A 34 22.03 -11.34 -6.83
N ARG A 35 23.01 -12.24 -7.04
CA ARG A 35 23.62 -12.45 -8.37
C ARG A 35 22.61 -13.02 -9.36
N PHE A 36 21.75 -13.96 -8.95
CA PHE A 36 20.70 -14.50 -9.80
C PHE A 36 19.69 -13.42 -10.20
N LEU A 37 19.24 -12.59 -9.26
CA LEU A 37 18.32 -11.48 -9.54
C LEU A 37 18.92 -10.42 -10.47
N ARG A 38 20.23 -10.15 -10.37
CA ARG A 38 20.90 -9.22 -11.28
C ARG A 38 20.96 -9.74 -12.72
N ASN A 39 20.97 -11.06 -12.88
CA ASN A 39 21.04 -11.73 -14.18
C ASN A 39 19.67 -12.25 -14.64
N ASP A 40 18.58 -11.85 -13.99
CA ASP A 40 17.23 -12.24 -14.38
C ASP A 40 16.93 -11.74 -15.80
N THR A 41 16.30 -12.61 -16.60
CA THR A 41 15.81 -12.26 -17.93
C THR A 41 14.39 -11.71 -17.84
N ILE A 42 13.75 -11.44 -19.00
CA ILE A 42 12.33 -11.05 -19.07
C ILE A 42 11.37 -12.03 -18.37
N THR A 43 11.81 -13.27 -18.16
CA THR A 43 11.03 -14.32 -17.48
C THR A 43 11.11 -14.24 -15.95
N ALA A 44 12.01 -13.41 -15.40
CA ALA A 44 12.19 -13.12 -13.99
C ALA A 44 12.20 -14.36 -13.07
N VAL A 45 12.85 -15.45 -13.52
CA VAL A 45 12.80 -16.76 -12.85
C VAL A 45 13.28 -16.67 -11.40
N ALA A 46 14.40 -15.98 -11.13
CA ALA A 46 14.92 -15.91 -9.77
C ALA A 46 13.95 -15.18 -8.84
N ARG A 47 13.42 -14.05 -9.29
CA ARG A 47 12.42 -13.30 -8.53
C ARG A 47 11.14 -14.08 -8.29
N ARG A 48 10.61 -14.76 -9.30
CA ARG A 48 9.38 -15.56 -9.19
C ARG A 48 9.57 -16.68 -8.17
N VAL A 49 10.67 -17.44 -8.25
CA VAL A 49 10.98 -18.53 -7.31
C VAL A 49 11.18 -18.01 -5.89
N CYS A 50 11.89 -16.89 -5.70
CA CYS A 50 12.05 -16.26 -4.39
C CYS A 50 10.70 -15.78 -3.82
N GLY A 51 9.85 -15.20 -4.67
CA GLY A 51 8.52 -14.70 -4.31
C GLY A 51 7.52 -15.80 -3.98
N GLU A 52 7.49 -16.88 -4.76
CA GLU A 52 6.64 -18.06 -4.54
C GLU A 52 6.94 -18.71 -3.18
N ARG A 53 8.23 -18.80 -2.83
CA ARG A 53 8.67 -19.30 -1.51
C ARG A 53 8.52 -18.28 -0.39
N ASN A 54 8.20 -17.02 -0.71
CA ASN A 54 8.09 -15.90 0.22
C ASN A 54 9.28 -15.80 1.20
N ILE A 55 10.50 -15.89 0.67
CA ILE A 55 11.74 -15.86 1.48
C ILE A 55 11.88 -14.55 2.26
N VAL A 56 11.20 -13.48 1.83
CA VAL A 56 11.10 -12.23 2.60
C VAL A 56 10.48 -12.49 3.97
N ARG A 57 9.36 -13.22 4.03
CA ARG A 57 8.64 -13.53 5.26
C ARG A 57 9.37 -14.57 6.11
N TYR A 58 9.85 -15.64 5.47
CA TYR A 58 10.32 -16.82 6.21
C TYR A 58 11.81 -16.82 6.54
N ASP A 59 12.61 -16.02 5.83
CA ASP A 59 14.06 -15.97 6.02
C ASP A 59 14.58 -14.56 6.30
N LEU A 60 14.35 -13.61 5.37
CA LEU A 60 15.03 -12.32 5.39
C LEU A 60 14.57 -11.41 6.53
N ILE A 61 13.25 -11.34 6.80
CA ILE A 61 12.73 -10.59 7.95
C ILE A 61 13.19 -11.22 9.28
N PRO A 62 13.08 -12.54 9.50
CA PRO A 62 13.65 -13.19 10.68
C PRO A 62 15.13 -12.89 10.90
N ILE A 63 15.95 -12.94 9.83
CA ILE A 63 17.36 -12.53 9.89
C ILE A 63 17.50 -11.06 10.31
N MET A 64 16.77 -10.15 9.69
CA MET A 64 16.90 -8.71 9.96
C MET A 64 16.34 -8.27 11.31
N LYS A 65 15.31 -8.94 11.86
CA LYS A 65 14.70 -8.60 13.15
C LYS A 65 15.50 -9.13 14.34
N SER A 66 16.27 -10.20 14.16
CA SER A 66 17.02 -10.83 15.23
C SER A 66 18.11 -9.91 15.80
N PRO A 67 18.19 -9.73 17.14
CA PRO A 67 19.18 -8.87 17.77
C PRO A 67 20.61 -9.40 17.65
N ASN A 68 20.76 -10.71 17.40
CA ASN A 68 22.06 -11.39 17.34
C ASN A 68 22.63 -11.48 15.91
N THR A 69 21.93 -10.93 14.92
CA THR A 69 22.38 -10.98 13.53
C THR A 69 23.60 -10.09 13.32
N PRO A 70 24.72 -10.61 12.79
CA PRO A 70 25.89 -9.81 12.47
C PRO A 70 25.57 -8.72 11.44
N ASP A 71 26.18 -7.54 11.56
CA ASP A 71 25.91 -6.40 10.68
C ASP A 71 26.10 -6.71 9.20
N LYS A 72 27.09 -7.53 8.85
CA LYS A 72 27.32 -7.97 7.47
C LYS A 72 26.18 -8.82 6.93
N LEU A 73 25.61 -9.70 7.77
CA LEU A 73 24.47 -10.54 7.40
C LEU A 73 23.20 -9.69 7.29
N PHE A 74 23.02 -8.73 8.19
CA PHE A 74 21.93 -7.75 8.09
C PHE A 74 22.00 -6.94 6.79
N ASP A 75 23.16 -6.36 6.44
CA ASP A 75 23.30 -5.54 5.23
C ASP A 75 22.97 -6.34 3.97
N ILE A 76 23.49 -7.57 3.84
CA ILE A 76 23.24 -8.37 2.65
C ILE A 76 21.77 -8.84 2.58
N ALA A 77 21.14 -9.18 3.71
CA ALA A 77 19.72 -9.51 3.77
C ALA A 77 18.84 -8.30 3.40
N LEU A 78 19.17 -7.11 3.89
CA LEU A 78 18.50 -5.86 3.53
C LEU A 78 18.60 -5.57 2.03
N ARG A 79 19.79 -5.74 1.44
CA ARG A 79 20.01 -5.56 0.00
C ARG A 79 19.18 -6.53 -0.84
N LEU A 80 19.11 -7.80 -0.44
CA LEU A 80 18.26 -8.78 -1.12
C LEU A 80 16.78 -8.41 -0.98
N THR A 81 16.35 -8.02 0.23
CA THR A 81 14.95 -7.63 0.49
C THR A 81 14.54 -6.43 -0.35
N ILE A 82 15.36 -5.38 -0.42
CA ILE A 82 15.12 -4.20 -1.28
C ILE A 82 14.99 -4.62 -2.74
N ASN A 83 15.89 -5.48 -3.20
CA ASN A 83 15.85 -5.96 -4.57
C ASN A 83 14.54 -6.70 -4.85
N LEU A 84 14.09 -7.58 -3.95
CA LEU A 84 12.84 -8.34 -4.09
C LEU A 84 11.59 -7.47 -3.98
N CYS A 85 11.61 -6.44 -3.12
CA CYS A 85 10.47 -5.57 -2.85
C CYS A 85 10.36 -4.34 -3.76
N GLN A 86 11.28 -4.13 -4.70
CA GLN A 86 11.18 -3.01 -5.64
C GLN A 86 9.87 -3.06 -6.44
N PRO A 87 9.25 -1.90 -6.77
CA PRO A 87 8.04 -1.86 -7.59
C PRO A 87 8.23 -2.60 -8.92
N VAL A 88 7.25 -3.42 -9.30
CA VAL A 88 7.35 -4.28 -10.48
C VAL A 88 7.55 -3.44 -11.74
N SER A 89 6.95 -2.24 -11.80
CA SER A 89 7.16 -1.28 -12.89
C SER A 89 8.63 -0.96 -13.14
N LEU A 90 9.49 -0.89 -12.12
CA LEU A 90 10.92 -0.59 -12.30
C LEU A 90 11.65 -1.70 -13.05
N MET A 91 11.23 -2.96 -12.88
CA MET A 91 11.80 -4.08 -13.63
C MET A 91 11.46 -4.01 -15.12
N PHE A 92 10.29 -3.49 -15.45
CA PHE A 92 9.85 -3.27 -16.82
C PHE A 92 10.21 -1.87 -17.33
N GLY A 93 11.25 -1.24 -16.75
CA GLY A 93 11.78 0.06 -17.19
C GLY A 93 10.79 1.22 -17.04
N GLY A 94 9.88 1.13 -16.08
CA GLY A 94 8.79 2.08 -15.86
C GLY A 94 7.64 1.96 -16.87
N ARG A 95 7.61 0.90 -17.69
CA ARG A 95 6.58 0.67 -18.72
C ARG A 95 5.72 -0.53 -18.36
N HIS A 96 4.50 -0.52 -18.87
CA HIS A 96 3.62 -1.69 -18.76
C HIS A 96 4.04 -2.75 -19.77
N PRO A 97 3.84 -4.05 -19.46
CA PRO A 97 4.09 -5.12 -20.42
C PRO A 97 3.25 -4.96 -21.70
N GLU A 98 3.80 -5.37 -22.84
CA GLU A 98 3.13 -5.26 -24.15
C GLU A 98 2.39 -6.55 -24.54
N ASP A 99 2.97 -7.71 -24.21
CA ASP A 99 2.43 -9.03 -24.53
C ASP A 99 1.76 -9.71 -23.33
N LYS A 100 1.00 -10.76 -23.63
CA LYS A 100 0.22 -11.50 -22.63
C LYS A 100 1.10 -12.24 -21.62
N GLU A 101 2.22 -12.81 -22.05
CA GLU A 101 3.09 -13.61 -21.18
C GLU A 101 3.79 -12.72 -20.14
N ALA A 102 4.32 -11.58 -20.59
CA ALA A 102 4.90 -10.58 -19.71
C ALA A 102 3.87 -9.97 -18.75
N TRP A 103 2.60 -9.84 -19.16
CA TRP A 103 1.50 -9.45 -18.25
C TRP A 103 1.23 -10.50 -17.15
N LEU A 104 1.28 -11.79 -17.48
CA LEU A 104 1.12 -12.85 -16.48
C LEU A 104 2.27 -12.84 -15.46
N ILE A 105 3.51 -12.67 -15.93
CA ILE A 105 4.69 -12.53 -15.08
C ILE A 105 4.58 -11.30 -14.18
N TYR A 106 4.16 -10.16 -14.74
CA TYR A 106 3.94 -8.93 -13.99
C TYR A 106 2.94 -9.15 -12.85
N GLN A 107 1.79 -9.77 -13.14
CA GLN A 107 0.75 -10.05 -12.14
C GLN A 107 1.22 -11.04 -11.08
N GLU A 108 1.97 -12.07 -11.46
CA GLU A 108 2.53 -13.04 -10.52
C GLU A 108 3.50 -12.37 -9.53
N ILE A 109 4.38 -11.49 -10.02
CA ILE A 109 5.34 -10.81 -9.14
C ILE A 109 4.63 -9.79 -8.24
N GLU A 110 3.65 -9.05 -8.77
CA GLU A 110 2.78 -8.17 -7.96
C GLU A 110 2.06 -8.95 -6.85
N GLN A 111 1.57 -10.16 -7.15
CA GLN A 111 0.96 -11.03 -6.16
C GLN A 111 1.96 -11.48 -5.09
N ASN A 112 3.18 -11.86 -5.50
CA ASN A 112 4.24 -12.25 -4.57
C ASN A 112 4.62 -11.10 -3.62
N LEU A 113 4.69 -9.86 -4.13
CA LEU A 113 4.89 -8.67 -3.29
C LEU A 113 3.78 -8.51 -2.26
N ARG A 114 2.52 -8.60 -2.69
CA ARG A 114 1.35 -8.52 -1.78
C ARG A 114 1.40 -9.61 -0.71
N ASN A 115 1.76 -10.84 -1.07
CA ASN A 115 1.90 -11.95 -0.11
C ASN A 115 3.02 -11.71 0.94
N SER A 116 4.02 -10.87 0.62
CA SER A 116 5.09 -10.51 1.57
C SER A 116 4.72 -9.35 2.49
N LYS A 117 3.75 -8.51 2.11
CA LYS A 117 3.45 -7.22 2.79
C LYS A 117 3.15 -7.37 4.28
N GLU A 118 2.32 -8.34 4.66
CA GLU A 118 1.95 -8.58 6.06
C GLU A 118 3.15 -8.87 6.95
N ALA A 119 4.20 -9.51 6.41
CA ALA A 119 5.39 -9.84 7.20
C ALA A 119 6.14 -8.60 7.70
N PHE A 120 5.94 -7.45 7.04
CA PHE A 120 6.52 -6.18 7.48
C PHE A 120 5.71 -5.51 8.60
N GLY A 121 4.56 -6.03 9.01
CA GLY A 121 3.85 -5.60 10.22
C GLY A 121 4.56 -5.97 11.53
N ASP A 122 5.89 -6.06 11.54
CA ASP A 122 6.73 -6.49 12.66
C ASP A 122 7.41 -5.28 13.32
N ILE A 123 7.02 -4.98 14.56
CA ILE A 123 7.55 -3.85 15.34
C ILE A 123 9.06 -4.01 15.58
N GLN A 124 9.54 -5.24 15.79
CA GLN A 124 10.94 -5.50 16.10
C GLN A 124 11.86 -5.25 14.90
N LEU A 125 11.38 -5.55 13.68
CA LEU A 125 12.08 -5.19 12.45
C LEU A 125 12.29 -3.67 12.37
N PHE A 126 11.24 -2.88 12.57
CA PHE A 126 11.35 -1.42 12.51
C PHE A 126 12.13 -0.81 13.69
N LYS A 127 12.15 -1.45 14.87
CA LYS A 127 13.08 -1.08 15.95
C LYS A 127 14.53 -1.27 15.56
N THR A 128 14.85 -2.34 14.80
CA THR A 128 16.21 -2.53 14.27
C THR A 128 16.55 -1.48 13.21
N PHE A 129 15.60 -1.10 12.36
CA PHE A 129 15.78 -0.01 11.38
C PHE A 129 15.99 1.35 12.05
N GLU A 130 15.17 1.67 13.05
CA GLU A 130 15.30 2.86 13.88
C GLU A 130 16.68 2.94 14.51
N ARG A 131 17.11 1.90 15.25
CA ARG A 131 18.44 1.87 15.90
C ARG A 131 19.58 2.11 14.93
N LYS A 132 19.56 1.45 13.77
CA LYS A 132 20.61 1.57 12.74
C LYS A 132 20.63 2.96 12.11
N ALA A 133 19.47 3.54 11.81
CA ALA A 133 19.39 4.89 11.28
C ALA A 133 19.77 5.95 12.32
N ALA A 134 19.29 5.82 13.56
CA ALA A 134 19.63 6.72 14.66
C ALA A 134 21.15 6.76 14.91
N THR A 135 21.84 5.61 14.80
CA THR A 135 23.31 5.54 14.92
C THR A 135 24.03 6.44 13.91
N TYR A 136 23.52 6.54 12.67
CA TYR A 136 24.09 7.42 11.65
C TYR A 136 23.82 8.90 11.94
N PHE A 137 22.58 9.25 12.33
CA PHE A 137 22.22 10.65 12.59
C PHE A 137 22.74 11.20 13.92
N ALA A 138 23.11 10.33 14.87
CA ALA A 138 23.77 10.71 16.11
C ALA A 138 25.25 11.14 15.93
N GLN A 139 25.88 10.78 14.80
CA GLN A 139 27.26 11.16 14.49
C GLN A 139 27.35 12.59 13.97
N ASP A 140 28.46 13.27 14.26
CA ASP A 140 28.78 14.55 13.65
C ASP A 140 28.93 14.39 12.12
N TRP A 141 28.53 15.41 11.37
CA TRP A 141 28.51 15.37 9.91
C TRP A 141 29.87 15.03 9.28
N LEU A 142 30.98 15.37 9.93
CA LEU A 142 32.35 15.07 9.47
C LEU A 142 32.74 13.60 9.65
N GLU A 143 32.12 12.90 10.60
CA GLU A 143 32.45 11.52 10.96
C GLU A 143 31.59 10.49 10.22
N ARG A 144 30.59 10.96 9.47
CA ARG A 144 29.63 10.10 8.77
C ARG A 144 30.28 9.35 7.62
N ASN A 145 30.24 8.02 7.73
CA ASN A 145 30.72 7.10 6.70
C ASN A 145 29.67 6.91 5.59
N GLU A 146 30.12 6.94 4.34
CA GLU A 146 29.31 6.66 3.14
C GLU A 146 28.65 5.27 3.18
N GLU A 147 29.31 4.27 3.77
CA GLU A 147 28.71 2.93 3.94
C GLU A 147 27.46 2.97 4.83
N MET A 148 27.50 3.75 5.91
CA MET A 148 26.36 3.94 6.82
C MET A 148 25.28 4.80 6.16
N LYS A 149 25.66 5.80 5.37
CA LYS A 149 24.70 6.57 4.55
C LYS A 149 23.93 5.64 3.60
N LEU A 150 24.62 4.79 2.85
CA LEU A 150 24.00 3.82 1.94
C LEU A 150 23.08 2.83 2.68
N LEU A 151 23.44 2.44 3.91
CA LEU A 151 22.58 1.60 4.76
C LEU A 151 21.27 2.32 5.11
N VAL A 152 21.34 3.59 5.51
CA VAL A 152 20.16 4.41 5.83
C VAL A 152 19.28 4.63 4.61
N GLU A 153 19.87 4.98 3.46
CA GLU A 153 19.14 5.14 2.20
C GLU A 153 18.41 3.84 1.81
N ARG A 154 19.04 2.69 2.02
CA ARG A 154 18.44 1.36 1.82
C ARG A 154 17.25 1.11 2.75
N ILE A 155 17.37 1.45 4.03
CA ILE A 155 16.26 1.34 5.00
C ILE A 155 15.07 2.21 4.56
N PHE A 156 15.32 3.45 4.15
CA PHE A 156 14.26 4.36 3.69
C PHE A 156 13.62 3.88 2.38
N ALA A 157 14.44 3.39 1.44
CA ALA A 157 13.95 2.80 0.21
C ALA A 157 13.05 1.59 0.46
N LEU A 158 13.47 0.66 1.32
CA LEU A 158 12.66 -0.49 1.70
C LEU A 158 11.34 -0.06 2.35
N SER A 159 11.42 0.83 3.33
CA SER A 159 10.23 1.33 4.05
C SER A 159 9.20 1.91 3.07
N ARG A 160 9.66 2.72 2.12
CA ARG A 160 8.81 3.30 1.08
C ARG A 160 8.25 2.24 0.13
N TYR A 161 9.08 1.29 -0.32
CA TYR A 161 8.64 0.22 -1.22
C TYR A 161 7.54 -0.64 -0.59
N VAL A 162 7.71 -1.04 0.66
CA VAL A 162 6.73 -1.87 1.36
C VAL A 162 5.42 -1.11 1.57
N LEU A 163 5.48 0.16 1.96
CA LEU A 163 4.28 1.01 2.06
C LEU A 163 3.59 1.18 0.70
N ALA A 164 4.33 1.10 -0.42
CA ALA A 164 3.81 1.18 -1.77
C ALA A 164 3.12 -0.08 -2.27
N ILE A 165 3.38 -1.24 -1.69
CA ILE A 165 2.69 -2.49 -2.04
C ILE A 165 1.18 -2.32 -1.80
N GLY A 166 0.37 -2.78 -2.76
CA GLY A 166 -1.09 -2.72 -2.69
C GLY A 166 -1.71 -3.63 -1.64
N ASP A 167 -3.04 -3.63 -1.57
CA ASP A 167 -3.80 -4.44 -0.61
C ASP A 167 -3.68 -5.94 -0.90
N THR A 168 -3.57 -6.76 0.15
CA THR A 168 -3.53 -8.23 0.02
C THR A 168 -4.92 -8.78 -0.33
N ASP A 169 -5.01 -10.05 -0.71
CA ASP A 169 -6.33 -10.68 -0.89
C ASP A 169 -7.06 -10.86 0.44
N LEU A 170 -6.33 -11.07 1.54
CA LEU A 170 -6.88 -11.13 2.90
C LEU A 170 -7.49 -9.78 3.31
N ASP A 171 -6.89 -8.66 2.88
CA ASP A 171 -7.42 -7.31 3.16
C ASP A 171 -8.80 -7.06 2.52
N LYS A 172 -9.18 -7.82 1.48
CA LYS A 172 -10.47 -7.68 0.79
C LYS A 172 -11.61 -8.41 1.50
N GLU A 173 -11.28 -9.45 2.26
CA GLU A 173 -12.25 -10.31 2.95
C GLU A 173 -12.49 -9.90 4.41
N ARG A 174 -11.75 -8.89 4.89
CA ARG A 174 -11.77 -8.47 6.30
C ARG A 174 -13.05 -7.79 6.75
N VAL A 175 -13.30 -7.83 8.05
CA VAL A 175 -14.30 -6.99 8.70
C VAL A 175 -13.74 -5.57 8.85
N PRO A 176 -14.55 -4.50 8.72
CA PRO A 176 -14.06 -3.12 8.84
C PRO A 176 -13.38 -2.75 10.17
N GLN A 177 -13.49 -3.59 11.21
CA GLN A 177 -12.85 -3.37 12.50
C GLN A 177 -11.46 -4.01 12.62
N ASP A 178 -11.09 -4.89 11.68
CA ASP A 178 -9.81 -5.57 11.68
C ASP A 178 -8.72 -4.71 11.01
N MET A 179 -7.50 -4.84 11.51
CA MET A 179 -6.32 -4.17 10.95
C MET A 179 -5.92 -4.86 9.65
N ASN A 180 -5.92 -4.11 8.54
CA ASN A 180 -5.38 -4.61 7.28
C ASN A 180 -3.84 -4.63 7.30
N SER A 181 -3.24 -5.24 6.27
CA SER A 181 -1.78 -5.33 6.15
C SER A 181 -1.07 -3.97 6.21
N HIS A 182 -1.71 -2.92 5.68
CA HIS A 182 -1.18 -1.56 5.72
C HIS A 182 -1.28 -0.94 7.12
N ASP A 183 -2.39 -1.13 7.83
CA ASP A 183 -2.59 -0.70 9.21
C ASP A 183 -1.56 -1.34 10.15
N GLN A 184 -1.28 -2.63 9.95
CA GLN A 184 -0.26 -3.36 10.72
C GLN A 184 1.14 -2.77 10.48
N LEU A 185 1.48 -2.47 9.23
CA LEU A 185 2.73 -1.82 8.85
C LEU A 185 2.85 -0.40 9.42
N VAL A 186 1.79 0.41 9.31
CA VAL A 186 1.72 1.75 9.90
C VAL A 186 1.94 1.67 11.41
N LEU A 187 1.25 0.75 12.10
CA LEU A 187 1.43 0.56 13.53
C LEU A 187 2.87 0.16 13.86
N ALA A 188 3.47 -0.77 13.12
CA ALA A 188 4.85 -1.20 13.33
C ALA A 188 5.87 -0.05 13.19
N ILE A 189 5.69 0.82 12.19
CA ILE A 189 6.55 1.99 11.97
C ILE A 189 6.42 3.01 13.11
N LEU A 190 5.21 3.26 13.59
CA LEU A 190 4.98 4.29 14.59
C LEU A 190 5.32 3.81 16.02
N GLU A 191 4.94 2.59 16.39
CA GLU A 191 5.21 2.02 17.72
C GLU A 191 6.68 1.62 17.92
N SER A 192 7.43 1.36 16.85
CA SER A 192 8.87 1.11 16.94
C SER A 192 9.70 2.35 17.27
N GLY A 193 9.12 3.55 17.18
CA GLY A 193 9.85 4.81 17.26
C GLY A 193 10.45 5.27 15.94
N PHE A 194 10.39 4.46 14.88
CA PHE A 194 10.93 4.82 13.57
C PHE A 194 10.26 6.09 13.02
N GLY A 195 8.94 6.20 13.13
CA GLY A 195 8.21 7.42 12.73
C GLY A 195 8.68 8.68 13.45
N LYS A 196 9.00 8.58 14.75
CA LYS A 196 9.52 9.70 15.55
C LYS A 196 10.90 10.13 15.08
N LEU A 197 11.80 9.16 14.83
CA LEU A 197 13.13 9.43 14.26
C LEU A 197 13.03 10.18 12.93
N LEU A 198 12.10 9.80 12.04
CA LEU A 198 11.89 10.50 10.77
C LEU A 198 11.44 11.96 10.97
N VAL A 199 10.63 12.24 11.98
CA VAL A 199 10.24 13.62 12.35
C VAL A 199 11.46 14.41 12.84
N GLU A 200 12.30 13.82 13.69
CA GLU A 200 13.53 14.46 14.20
C GLU A 200 14.52 14.78 13.07
N ILE A 201 14.72 13.87 12.11
CA ILE A 201 15.59 14.09 10.95
C ILE A 201 15.04 15.22 10.06
N SER A 202 13.72 15.25 9.87
CA SER A 202 13.07 16.25 9.01
C SER A 202 12.93 17.62 9.67
N GLU A 203 13.05 17.72 10.99
CA GLU A 203 13.17 18.99 11.71
C GLU A 203 14.53 19.66 11.44
N ASN A 204 15.59 18.88 11.24
CA ASN A 204 16.95 19.37 11.01
C ASN A 204 17.18 19.75 9.53
N SER A 205 17.57 21.00 9.29
CA SER A 205 17.89 21.50 7.93
C SER A 205 19.16 20.91 7.33
N ALA A 206 20.10 20.41 8.14
CA ALA A 206 21.33 19.80 7.66
C ALA A 206 21.05 18.47 6.91
N GLU A 207 19.94 17.80 7.20
CA GLU A 207 19.61 16.48 6.66
C GLU A 207 18.75 16.55 5.39
N ARG A 208 18.88 17.65 4.63
CA ARG A 208 18.02 17.94 3.47
C ARG A 208 18.03 16.84 2.41
N ASP A 209 19.15 16.14 2.26
CA ASP A 209 19.31 15.02 1.32
C ASP A 209 18.31 13.89 1.57
N PHE A 210 17.84 13.73 2.81
CA PHE A 210 16.88 12.69 3.20
C PHE A 210 15.42 13.17 3.20
N HIS A 211 15.17 14.47 3.13
CA HIS A 211 13.83 15.03 3.31
C HIS A 211 12.83 14.52 2.27
N LEU A 212 13.25 14.33 1.01
CA LEU A 212 12.34 13.82 -0.02
C LEU A 212 11.92 12.37 0.26
N TRP A 213 12.84 11.53 0.74
CA TRP A 213 12.53 10.16 1.15
C TRP A 213 11.53 10.14 2.30
N ILE A 214 11.74 11.00 3.31
CA ILE A 214 10.87 11.13 4.47
C ILE A 214 9.47 11.61 4.07
N LEU A 215 9.39 12.61 3.19
CA LEU A 215 8.12 13.10 2.66
C LEU A 215 7.34 11.99 1.94
N GLU A 216 8.00 11.19 1.10
CA GLU A 216 7.35 10.04 0.46
C GLU A 216 6.88 9.00 1.47
N ILE A 217 7.69 8.68 2.49
CA ILE A 217 7.28 7.76 3.56
C ILE A 217 6.06 8.31 4.30
N PHE A 218 6.04 9.59 4.67
CA PHE A 218 4.91 10.23 5.36
C PHE A 218 3.64 10.21 4.50
N ALA A 219 3.75 10.57 3.22
CA ALA A 219 2.63 10.47 2.30
C ALA A 219 2.06 9.04 2.22
N MET A 220 2.96 8.06 2.18
CA MET A 220 2.59 6.65 2.06
C MET A 220 2.05 6.04 3.34
N LEU A 221 2.45 6.53 4.52
CA LEU A 221 1.82 6.21 5.81
C LEU A 221 0.37 6.71 5.87
N LEU A 222 0.05 7.79 5.15
CA LEU A 222 -1.25 8.46 5.22
C LEU A 222 -2.19 8.09 4.06
N LYS A 223 -1.69 7.39 3.03
CA LYS A 223 -2.39 7.22 1.75
C LYS A 223 -3.76 6.55 1.85
N GLN A 224 -3.94 5.62 2.79
CA GLN A 224 -5.19 4.86 2.98
C GLN A 224 -6.11 5.45 4.05
N HIS A 225 -5.74 6.56 4.67
CA HIS A 225 -6.49 7.14 5.79
C HIS A 225 -7.21 8.43 5.38
N GLU A 226 -8.37 8.66 5.97
CA GLU A 226 -9.04 9.96 5.91
C GLU A 226 -8.70 10.78 7.16
N ALA A 227 -8.34 12.06 6.97
CA ALA A 227 -7.96 12.95 8.06
C ALA A 227 -9.06 13.04 9.12
N LYS A 228 -10.34 13.11 8.71
CA LYS A 228 -11.49 13.13 9.63
C LYS A 228 -11.53 11.94 10.59
N ASP A 229 -11.16 10.75 10.12
CA ASP A 229 -11.28 9.52 10.91
C ASP A 229 -10.15 9.44 11.93
N VAL A 230 -8.94 9.89 11.55
CA VAL A 230 -7.78 10.00 12.44
C VAL A 230 -8.02 11.07 13.51
N VAL A 231 -8.55 12.23 13.12
CA VAL A 231 -8.90 13.29 14.07
C VAL A 231 -9.91 12.78 15.10
N ALA A 232 -10.99 12.13 14.66
CA ALA A 232 -12.03 11.61 15.54
C ALA A 232 -11.55 10.56 16.56
N ALA A 233 -10.37 9.95 16.38
CA ALA A 233 -9.84 8.96 17.31
C ALA A 233 -9.36 9.55 18.65
N GLY A 234 -9.03 10.84 18.69
CA GLY A 234 -8.60 11.53 19.92
C GLY A 234 -9.75 12.07 20.77
N SER A 235 -10.95 12.15 20.21
CA SER A 235 -12.15 12.47 20.97
C SER A 235 -12.49 11.26 21.84
N ILE A 236 -12.28 11.37 23.15
CA ILE A 236 -12.85 10.43 24.11
C ILE A 236 -14.33 10.36 23.78
N ARG A 237 -14.79 9.23 23.24
CA ARG A 237 -16.18 9.01 22.83
C ARG A 237 -17.09 9.37 24.00
N THR A 238 -17.62 10.58 24.02
CA THR A 238 -18.70 10.95 24.93
C THR A 238 -19.85 9.99 24.63
N ALA A 239 -20.64 9.63 25.65
CA ALA A 239 -21.76 8.70 25.46
C ALA A 239 -22.70 9.15 24.32
N GLU A 240 -22.77 10.46 24.07
CA GLU A 240 -23.52 11.10 23.00
C GLU A 240 -22.98 10.79 21.60
N GLU A 241 -21.67 10.79 21.42
CA GLU A 241 -21.05 10.53 20.12
C GLU A 241 -21.18 9.06 19.73
N ARG A 242 -21.12 8.13 20.71
CA ARG A 242 -21.47 6.71 20.48
C ARG A 242 -22.93 6.56 20.04
N LYS A 243 -23.85 7.26 20.72
CA LYS A 243 -25.28 7.23 20.39
C LYS A 243 -25.55 7.80 19.00
N ARG A 244 -24.80 8.82 18.58
CA ARG A 244 -24.87 9.39 17.23
C ARG A 244 -24.39 8.40 16.17
N GLN A 245 -23.24 7.74 16.38
CA GLN A 245 -22.74 6.70 15.49
C GLN A 245 -23.70 5.50 15.41
N GLU A 246 -24.29 5.08 16.53
CA GLU A 246 -25.30 4.01 16.54
C GLU A 246 -26.53 4.40 15.71
N ASN A 247 -27.00 5.64 15.83
CA ASN A 247 -28.11 6.16 15.04
C ASN A 247 -27.77 6.26 13.54
N GLU A 248 -26.55 6.68 13.19
CA GLU A 248 -26.08 6.71 11.80
C GLU A 248 -25.95 5.31 11.21
N MET A 249 -25.41 4.36 11.98
CA MET A 249 -25.34 2.95 11.59
C MET A 249 -26.73 2.37 11.34
N ARG A 250 -27.69 2.64 12.23
CA ARG A 250 -29.09 2.22 12.03
C ARG A 250 -29.67 2.78 10.74
N LYS A 251 -29.45 4.06 10.44
CA LYS A 251 -29.90 4.67 9.17
C LYS A 251 -29.27 4.01 7.95
N VAL A 252 -27.98 3.68 7.98
CA VAL A 252 -27.30 2.98 6.87
C VAL A 252 -27.86 1.57 6.69
N VAL A 253 -28.09 0.84 7.79
CA VAL A 253 -28.71 -0.49 7.76
C VAL A 253 -30.14 -0.42 7.20
N GLU A 254 -30.94 0.57 7.62
CA GLU A 254 -32.28 0.81 7.07
C GLU A 254 -32.23 1.11 5.57
N GLN A 255 -31.30 1.95 5.12
CA GLN A 255 -31.13 2.26 3.70
C GLN A 255 -30.68 1.03 2.89
N GLU A 256 -29.73 0.23 3.37
CA GLU A 256 -29.29 -0.98 2.67
C GLU A 256 -30.36 -2.08 2.67
N THR A 257 -31.08 -2.25 3.78
CA THR A 257 -32.23 -3.16 3.82
C THR A 257 -33.33 -2.72 2.85
N GLU A 258 -33.63 -1.42 2.75
CA GLU A 258 -34.58 -0.90 1.76
C GLU A 258 -34.09 -1.11 0.33
N LYS A 259 -32.80 -0.84 0.04
CA LYS A 259 -32.21 -1.13 -1.28
C LYS A 259 -32.28 -2.62 -1.61
N GLN A 260 -32.01 -3.50 -0.65
CA GLN A 260 -32.06 -4.94 -0.86
C GLN A 260 -33.50 -5.43 -1.03
N LEU A 261 -34.47 -4.85 -0.31
CA LEU A 261 -35.90 -5.08 -0.52
C LEU A 261 -36.35 -4.59 -1.89
N ASN A 262 -35.93 -3.41 -2.34
CA ASN A 262 -36.22 -2.90 -3.68
C ASN A 262 -35.59 -3.77 -4.78
N LYS A 263 -34.35 -4.24 -4.60
CA LYS A 263 -33.74 -5.25 -5.49
C LYS A 263 -34.57 -6.53 -5.51
N ARG A 264 -35.00 -7.05 -4.36
CA ARG A 264 -35.89 -8.23 -4.27
C ARG A 264 -37.25 -7.99 -4.93
N ARG A 265 -37.82 -6.80 -4.80
CA ARG A 265 -39.07 -6.38 -5.48
C ARG A 265 -38.90 -6.37 -7.00
N CYS A 266 -37.71 -6.06 -7.52
CA CYS A 266 -37.42 -6.09 -8.95
C CYS A 266 -37.05 -7.49 -9.48
N ILE A 267 -36.67 -8.43 -8.62
CA ILE A 267 -36.34 -9.82 -8.99
C ILE A 267 -37.63 -10.64 -9.16
N SER A 268 -37.63 -11.59 -10.10
CA SER A 268 -38.74 -12.54 -10.28
C SER A 268 -38.87 -13.43 -9.04
N SER A 269 -40.11 -13.68 -8.58
CA SER A 269 -40.36 -14.63 -7.48
C SER A 269 -40.14 -16.09 -7.89
N ARG A 270 -39.93 -16.36 -9.18
CA ARG A 270 -39.73 -17.69 -9.76
C ARG A 270 -38.31 -17.82 -10.32
N HIS A 271 -37.79 -19.05 -10.32
CA HIS A 271 -36.47 -19.37 -10.83
C HIS A 271 -36.33 -19.02 -12.32
N THR A 272 -35.10 -18.85 -12.79
CA THR A 272 -34.78 -18.33 -14.13
C THR A 272 -35.29 -19.17 -15.30
N ALA A 273 -35.51 -20.48 -15.11
CA ALA A 273 -36.09 -21.36 -16.12
C ALA A 273 -37.63 -21.25 -16.21
N PHE A 274 -38.29 -20.67 -15.20
CA PHE A 274 -39.69 -20.27 -15.28
C PHE A 274 -39.79 -18.85 -15.85
N ALA A 275 -39.34 -18.68 -17.08
CA ALA A 275 -39.39 -17.41 -17.78
C ALA A 275 -40.56 -17.42 -18.77
N GLY A 276 -41.61 -16.63 -18.50
CA GLY A 276 -42.63 -16.34 -19.51
C GLY A 276 -42.07 -15.48 -20.64
N SER A 277 -42.65 -15.61 -21.84
CA SER A 277 -42.36 -14.75 -22.98
C SER A 277 -43.37 -13.60 -23.02
N TYR A 278 -42.87 -12.37 -23.08
CA TYR A 278 -43.67 -11.15 -23.15
C TYR A 278 -43.39 -10.41 -24.45
N ILE A 279 -44.40 -9.72 -24.98
CA ILE A 279 -44.29 -8.88 -26.16
C ILE A 279 -44.35 -7.41 -25.71
N LEU A 280 -43.26 -6.67 -25.91
CA LEU A 280 -43.19 -5.24 -25.70
C LEU A 280 -43.51 -4.52 -27.01
N LYS A 281 -44.66 -3.84 -27.05
CA LYS A 281 -45.10 -3.04 -28.19
C LYS A 281 -44.45 -1.67 -28.20
N GLY A 282 -44.12 -1.15 -29.39
CA GLY A 282 -43.59 0.21 -29.58
C GLY A 282 -42.07 0.35 -29.42
N LEU A 283 -41.33 -0.75 -29.26
CA LEU A 283 -39.86 -0.77 -29.30
C LEU A 283 -39.39 -1.44 -30.58
N LYS A 284 -38.61 -0.72 -31.40
CA LYS A 284 -38.09 -1.24 -32.67
C LYS A 284 -37.40 -2.59 -32.47
N ALA A 285 -37.91 -3.60 -33.17
CA ALA A 285 -37.38 -4.96 -33.20
C ALA A 285 -37.19 -5.40 -34.66
N ILE A 286 -36.63 -6.58 -34.87
CA ILE A 286 -36.28 -7.09 -36.22
C ILE A 286 -37.52 -7.64 -36.96
N ASN A 287 -38.64 -7.86 -36.27
CA ASN A 287 -39.88 -8.35 -36.87
C ASN A 287 -40.64 -7.26 -37.64
N LYS A 288 -41.54 -7.69 -38.55
CA LYS A 288 -42.37 -6.79 -39.37
C LYS A 288 -43.23 -5.85 -38.53
N ASP A 289 -43.69 -6.31 -37.36
CA ASP A 289 -44.59 -5.57 -36.48
C ASP A 289 -43.85 -4.65 -35.49
N ASN A 290 -42.51 -4.61 -35.50
CA ASN A 290 -41.68 -3.85 -34.55
C ASN A 290 -42.01 -4.10 -33.07
N ASP A 291 -42.29 -5.36 -32.73
CA ASP A 291 -42.65 -5.81 -31.39
C ASP A 291 -41.49 -6.63 -30.80
N MET A 292 -40.96 -6.22 -29.65
CA MET A 292 -39.82 -6.89 -29.03
C MET A 292 -40.27 -8.04 -28.12
N ILE A 293 -39.78 -9.25 -28.38
CA ILE A 293 -40.03 -10.41 -27.52
C ILE A 293 -38.98 -10.46 -26.42
N VAL A 294 -39.42 -10.51 -25.16
CA VAL A 294 -38.54 -10.66 -24.00
C VAL A 294 -38.93 -11.86 -23.16
N ASN A 295 -37.96 -12.76 -22.96
CA ASN A 295 -38.11 -13.98 -22.16
C ASN A 295 -37.74 -13.73 -20.69
N LYS A 296 -38.17 -12.60 -20.13
CA LYS A 296 -37.99 -12.22 -18.72
C LYS A 296 -39.15 -11.34 -18.29
N VAL A 297 -39.59 -11.48 -17.04
CA VAL A 297 -40.58 -10.58 -16.44
C VAL A 297 -39.98 -9.18 -16.35
N ILE A 298 -40.58 -8.21 -17.05
CA ILE A 298 -40.18 -6.80 -16.98
C ILE A 298 -41.14 -6.09 -16.05
N LYS A 299 -40.65 -5.68 -14.87
CA LYS A 299 -41.44 -4.94 -13.88
C LYS A 299 -41.47 -3.43 -14.14
N ASN A 300 -40.47 -2.91 -14.83
CA ASN A 300 -40.38 -1.50 -15.22
C ASN A 300 -39.91 -1.40 -16.67
N CYS A 301 -40.76 -0.85 -17.55
CA CYS A 301 -40.46 -0.67 -18.98
C CYS A 301 -39.32 0.32 -19.25
N ASN A 302 -38.93 1.15 -18.26
CA ASN A 302 -37.80 2.07 -18.39
C ASN A 302 -36.44 1.39 -18.08
N ASP A 303 -36.44 0.20 -17.45
CA ASP A 303 -35.22 -0.55 -17.07
C ASP A 303 -34.85 -1.66 -18.07
N ILE A 304 -34.99 -1.41 -19.36
CA ILE A 304 -34.61 -2.34 -20.45
C ILE A 304 -33.08 -2.25 -20.70
N GLY A 305 -32.30 -2.25 -19.62
CA GLY A 305 -30.83 -2.20 -19.68
C GLY A 305 -30.18 -3.49 -20.17
N HIS A 306 -30.93 -4.59 -20.24
CA HIS A 306 -30.43 -5.89 -20.71
C HIS A 306 -30.00 -5.90 -22.18
N LEU A 307 -30.55 -4.98 -23.00
CA LEU A 307 -30.13 -4.77 -24.40
C LEU A 307 -28.76 -4.09 -24.51
N ASN A 308 -28.37 -3.30 -23.52
CA ASN A 308 -27.11 -2.56 -23.55
C ASN A 308 -25.91 -3.40 -23.08
N LYS A 309 -26.14 -4.54 -22.42
CA LYS A 309 -25.06 -5.44 -21.96
C LYS A 309 -24.25 -6.07 -23.10
N ARG A 310 -24.83 -6.15 -24.30
CA ARG A 310 -24.17 -6.69 -25.50
C ARG A 310 -23.48 -5.62 -26.35
N LYS A 311 -23.69 -4.33 -26.04
CA LYS A 311 -23.06 -3.23 -26.77
C LYS A 311 -21.65 -3.00 -26.24
N ILE A 312 -20.71 -2.76 -27.15
CA ILE A 312 -19.35 -2.35 -26.80
C ILE A 312 -19.46 -1.04 -26.01
N GLN A 313 -18.99 -1.04 -24.77
CA GLN A 313 -18.97 0.18 -23.96
C GLN A 313 -17.96 1.16 -24.53
N HIS A 314 -18.36 2.43 -24.64
CA HIS A 314 -17.46 3.48 -25.11
C HIS A 314 -16.31 3.64 -24.11
N ARG A 315 -15.08 3.38 -24.54
CA ARG A 315 -13.89 3.55 -23.69
C ARG A 315 -13.74 5.03 -23.37
N ALA A 316 -13.50 5.37 -22.10
CA ALA A 316 -13.16 6.73 -21.72
C ALA A 316 -11.89 7.19 -22.48
N PRO A 317 -11.90 8.40 -23.07
CA PRO A 317 -10.72 8.98 -23.71
C PRO A 317 -9.53 8.96 -22.76
N LYS A 318 -8.31 8.70 -23.25
CA LYS A 318 -7.10 8.58 -22.40
C LYS A 318 -6.88 9.81 -21.51
N SER A 319 -7.21 11.02 -21.99
CA SER A 319 -7.07 12.28 -21.24
C SER A 319 -8.06 12.47 -20.08
N ARG A 320 -9.15 11.68 -20.05
CA ARG A 320 -10.16 11.72 -19.00
C ARG A 320 -10.09 10.52 -18.06
N ARG A 321 -9.06 9.68 -18.21
CA ARG A 321 -8.86 8.56 -17.29
C ARG A 321 -8.33 9.13 -15.98
N PRO A 322 -8.87 8.71 -14.82
CA PRO A 322 -8.25 9.02 -13.54
C PRO A 322 -6.81 8.50 -13.53
N PHE A 323 -5.92 9.16 -12.79
CA PHE A 323 -4.59 8.64 -12.55
C PHE A 323 -4.70 7.25 -11.89
N ASP A 324 -3.85 6.30 -12.30
CA ASP A 324 -3.75 4.99 -11.65
C ASP A 324 -3.06 5.15 -10.29
N ILE A 325 -3.84 5.64 -9.32
CA ILE A 325 -3.45 5.77 -7.92
C ILE A 325 -4.42 4.89 -7.12
N GLU A 326 -3.86 3.94 -6.36
CA GLU A 326 -4.63 3.22 -5.34
C GLU A 326 -5.08 4.23 -4.28
N THR A 327 -6.31 4.70 -4.43
CA THR A 327 -6.97 5.66 -3.53
C THR A 327 -7.97 4.98 -2.61
N ASN A 328 -7.81 3.66 -2.41
CA ASN A 328 -8.63 2.90 -1.49
C ASN A 328 -8.38 3.46 -0.09
N LYS A 329 -9.37 4.17 0.43
CA LYS A 329 -9.39 4.63 1.81
C LYS A 329 -10.26 3.71 2.63
N HIS A 330 -9.88 3.49 3.88
CA HIS A 330 -10.67 2.72 4.82
C HIS A 330 -10.62 3.32 6.22
N ILE A 331 -11.56 2.88 7.04
CA ILE A 331 -11.57 3.21 8.46
C ILE A 331 -10.71 2.18 9.18
N SER A 332 -9.57 2.61 9.73
CA SER A 332 -8.67 1.75 10.49
C SER A 332 -9.18 1.49 11.92
N ALA A 333 -8.65 0.43 12.53
CA ALA A 333 -8.85 0.14 13.94
C ALA A 333 -8.50 1.35 14.84
N LEU A 334 -9.16 1.46 15.99
CA LEU A 334 -9.06 2.66 16.84
C LEU A 334 -7.63 2.91 17.34
N ASN A 335 -6.90 1.86 17.73
CA ASN A 335 -5.50 1.95 18.16
C ASN A 335 -4.60 2.58 17.07
N VAL A 336 -4.72 2.13 15.82
CA VAL A 336 -3.99 2.67 14.67
C VAL A 336 -4.25 4.17 14.54
N ARG A 337 -5.53 4.56 14.59
CA ARG A 337 -5.91 5.96 14.45
C ARG A 337 -5.43 6.84 15.61
N ILE A 338 -5.37 6.32 16.84
CA ILE A 338 -4.80 7.04 17.99
C ILE A 338 -3.31 7.28 17.79
N VAL A 339 -2.55 6.23 17.41
CA VAL A 339 -1.11 6.35 17.19
C VAL A 339 -0.81 7.28 16.01
N LEU A 340 -1.54 7.14 14.90
CA LEU A 340 -1.47 8.06 13.76
C LEU A 340 -1.79 9.50 14.15
N ARG A 341 -2.79 9.73 15.00
CA ARG A 341 -3.15 11.09 15.45
C ARG A 341 -1.99 11.74 16.19
N SER A 342 -1.37 11.04 17.14
CA SER A 342 -0.21 11.53 17.88
C SER A 342 0.94 11.86 16.93
N PHE A 343 1.25 10.95 16.00
CA PHE A 343 2.27 11.16 14.98
C PHE A 343 1.98 12.39 14.09
N CYS A 344 0.75 12.55 13.60
CA CYS A 344 0.37 13.68 12.74
C CYS A 344 0.54 15.03 13.45
N ILE A 345 0.17 15.11 14.73
CA ILE A 345 0.36 16.32 15.54
C ILE A 345 1.85 16.65 15.66
N GLU A 346 2.68 15.66 16.01
CA GLU A 346 4.13 15.87 16.15
C GLU A 346 4.80 16.26 14.83
N MET A 347 4.46 15.58 13.73
CA MET A 347 4.98 15.86 12.39
C MET A 347 4.63 17.28 11.93
N LEU A 348 3.37 17.70 12.10
CA LEU A 348 2.89 19.05 11.80
C LEU A 348 3.64 20.12 12.60
N GLN A 349 3.82 19.90 13.90
CA GLN A 349 4.46 20.85 14.79
C GLN A 349 5.95 21.05 14.48
N LYS A 350 6.67 19.96 14.16
CA LYS A 350 8.14 19.98 14.10
C LYS A 350 8.71 20.10 12.69
N SER A 351 8.06 19.51 11.69
CA SER A 351 8.73 19.20 10.42
C SER A 351 7.96 19.55 9.15
N TYR A 352 6.62 19.66 9.20
CA TYR A 352 5.78 19.78 8.00
C TYR A 352 6.19 20.94 7.07
N CYS A 353 6.25 22.18 7.58
CA CYS A 353 6.60 23.33 6.75
C CYS A 353 7.99 23.18 6.13
N ARG A 354 8.96 22.65 6.88
CA ARG A 354 10.31 22.41 6.35
C ARG A 354 10.30 21.38 5.23
N LEU A 355 9.58 20.26 5.41
CA LEU A 355 9.47 19.21 4.40
C LEU A 355 8.83 19.74 3.11
N ILE A 356 7.67 20.39 3.24
CA ILE A 356 6.93 20.92 2.09
C ILE A 356 7.76 21.98 1.35
N CYS A 357 8.33 22.95 2.04
CA CYS A 357 9.15 23.99 1.40
C CYS A 357 10.47 23.43 0.84
N GLY A 358 11.14 22.55 1.60
CA GLY A 358 12.45 22.00 1.25
C GLY A 358 12.43 21.00 0.09
N CYS A 359 11.33 20.25 -0.03
CA CYS A 359 11.17 19.19 -1.04
C CYS A 359 10.45 19.63 -2.31
N LYS A 360 9.88 20.85 -2.37
CA LYS A 360 9.13 21.34 -3.54
C LYS A 360 9.90 21.14 -4.85
N ASP A 361 11.13 21.65 -4.91
CA ASP A 361 11.95 21.52 -6.13
C ASP A 361 12.28 20.06 -6.47
N GLY A 362 12.55 19.23 -5.45
CA GLY A 362 12.82 17.80 -5.63
C GLY A 362 11.61 17.03 -6.15
N ALA A 363 10.43 17.27 -5.59
CA ALA A 363 9.17 16.61 -5.96
C ALA A 363 8.73 16.95 -7.39
N PHE A 364 8.97 18.19 -7.83
CA PHE A 364 8.55 18.68 -9.16
C PHE A 364 9.67 18.73 -10.21
N SER A 365 10.88 18.26 -9.86
CA SER A 365 12.01 18.25 -10.80
C SER A 365 11.72 17.39 -12.03
N GLY A 366 12.16 17.86 -13.20
CA GLY A 366 12.17 17.06 -14.43
C GLY A 366 13.19 15.92 -14.43
N LYS A 367 14.13 15.92 -13.47
CA LYS A 367 15.19 14.90 -13.31
C LYS A 367 14.85 13.88 -12.21
N ARG A 368 13.60 13.43 -12.14
CA ARG A 368 13.20 12.38 -11.20
C ARG A 368 13.93 11.08 -11.53
N THR A 369 14.54 10.45 -10.51
CA THR A 369 15.10 9.10 -10.65
C THR A 369 13.95 8.12 -10.90
N LEU A 370 14.23 6.99 -11.57
CA LEU A 370 13.20 6.01 -11.94
C LEU A 370 12.37 5.55 -10.71
N GLY A 371 12.98 5.55 -9.53
CA GLY A 371 12.34 5.17 -8.27
C GLY A 371 11.49 6.26 -7.60
N GLN A 372 11.58 7.53 -8.01
CA GLN A 372 10.88 8.68 -7.41
C GLN A 372 9.97 9.39 -8.42
N ASP A 373 9.49 8.64 -9.42
CA ASP A 373 8.58 9.13 -10.45
C ASP A 373 7.28 9.70 -9.88
N LYS A 374 6.80 9.18 -8.75
CA LYS A 374 5.57 9.61 -8.05
C LYS A 374 5.77 10.64 -6.93
N ALA A 375 6.95 11.25 -6.83
CA ALA A 375 7.25 12.21 -5.75
C ALA A 375 6.30 13.42 -5.72
N ASP A 376 5.83 13.88 -6.88
CA ASP A 376 4.82 14.93 -7.02
C ASP A 376 3.46 14.52 -6.44
N ILE A 377 3.01 13.29 -6.70
CA ILE A 377 1.77 12.74 -6.15
C ILE A 377 1.89 12.62 -4.63
N HIS A 378 3.01 12.10 -4.12
CA HIS A 378 3.25 11.97 -2.68
C HIS A 378 3.25 13.34 -1.98
N TYR A 379 3.83 14.36 -2.60
CA TYR A 379 3.78 15.75 -2.12
C TYR A 379 2.33 16.23 -1.95
N PHE A 380 1.48 16.01 -2.95
CA PHE A 380 0.07 16.42 -2.87
C PHE A 380 -0.74 15.59 -1.86
N ILE A 381 -0.46 14.29 -1.72
CA ILE A 381 -1.10 13.44 -0.71
C ILE A 381 -0.80 13.97 0.70
N LEU A 382 0.48 14.20 0.99
CA LEU A 382 0.89 14.71 2.30
C LEU A 382 0.29 16.09 2.58
N MET A 383 0.36 17.00 1.61
CA MET A 383 -0.18 18.35 1.74
C MET A 383 -1.70 18.34 1.94
N GLN A 384 -2.45 17.60 1.11
CA GLN A 384 -3.91 17.52 1.22
C GLN A 384 -4.32 16.95 2.58
N PHE A 385 -3.75 15.82 2.99
CA PHE A 385 -4.07 15.19 4.26
C PHE A 385 -3.74 16.13 5.44
N SER A 386 -2.55 16.73 5.44
CA SER A 386 -2.05 17.55 6.54
C SER A 386 -2.86 18.82 6.74
N LEU A 387 -3.23 19.50 5.65
CA LEU A 387 -4.09 20.69 5.70
C LEU A 387 -5.50 20.35 6.19
N GLU A 388 -6.08 19.25 5.70
CA GLU A 388 -7.39 18.79 6.15
C GLU A 388 -7.37 18.40 7.64
N PHE A 389 -6.32 17.67 8.06
CA PHE A 389 -6.11 17.27 9.45
C PHE A 389 -5.94 18.48 10.37
N CYS A 390 -5.08 19.44 10.01
CA CYS A 390 -4.86 20.66 10.80
C CYS A 390 -6.16 21.44 11.02
N ARG A 391 -6.97 21.57 9.96
CA ARG A 391 -8.28 22.24 10.02
C ARG A 391 -9.29 21.48 10.88
N LEU A 392 -9.34 20.14 10.79
CA LEU A 392 -10.31 19.32 11.53
C LEU A 392 -9.92 19.12 12.99
N ALA A 393 -8.62 19.14 13.31
CA ALA A 393 -8.10 19.02 14.66
C ALA A 393 -8.01 20.36 15.41
N ASP A 394 -8.46 21.46 14.81
CA ASP A 394 -8.38 22.83 15.33
C ASP A 394 -6.98 23.20 15.83
N LEU A 395 -5.95 22.80 15.08
CA LEU A 395 -4.55 23.11 15.39
C LEU A 395 -4.17 24.52 14.91
N SER A 396 -3.07 25.06 15.45
CA SER A 396 -2.55 26.37 15.03
C SER A 396 -2.28 26.41 13.53
N PRO A 397 -2.80 27.41 12.78
CA PRO A 397 -2.48 27.59 11.37
C PRO A 397 -0.98 27.78 11.09
N GLU A 398 -0.20 28.18 12.09
CA GLU A 398 1.26 28.32 11.97
C GLU A 398 1.96 27.01 11.61
N TYR A 399 1.41 25.86 12.01
CA TYR A 399 1.97 24.54 11.69
C TYR A 399 1.87 24.17 10.21
N VAL A 400 1.09 24.92 9.43
CA VAL A 400 0.93 24.73 7.98
C VAL A 400 1.18 26.01 7.18
N SER A 401 1.63 27.08 7.84
CA SER A 401 2.00 28.33 7.20
C SER A 401 3.33 28.15 6.49
N MET A 402 3.30 28.21 5.15
CA MET A 402 4.47 28.02 4.27
C MET A 402 5.33 29.27 4.15
#